data_AF-A0A4Y9AHH5-F1
#
_entry.id   AF-A0A4Y9AHH5-F1
#
_cell.length_a   1.000
_cell.length_b   1.000
_cell.length_c   1.000
_cell.angle_alpha   90.00
_cell.angle_beta   90.00
_cell.angle_gamma   90.00
#
_symmetry.space_group_name_H-M   'P 1'
#
loop_
_entity.id
_entity.type
_entity.pdbx_description
1 polymer ?
#
loop_
_entity_poly.entity_id
_entity_poly.type
_entity_poly.pdbx_seq_one_letter_code
_entity_poly.pdbx_strand_id
1 'polypeptide(L)'
;MGALIKRELRALKLGNDNNPALYGFFVIGIPVIMWLLGPEFTGFYDAEGFKTSMSVVGMVLVMQIVSYSLEREEANRQMTFLQTLPVKKSQIVSAKFISVLSLSGITIVWINLVIILTMFISEHRMEESGLLLSFFSSLIIFIEASTLLTYFFKGSRGNFIIGIISIFIWGGFHGLSGLFLKSMGMEPGIEVFAVYMSLSLAIYLICWGLSVRRVTKKGFPLNKEHKTDQMKRSGGGAK
;
A
#
# COMPACT_ATOMS: atom_id res chain seq x y z
N MET A 1 17.08 8.35 -13.60
CA MET A 1 15.89 8.11 -12.76
C MET A 1 14.91 7.13 -13.41
N GLY A 2 14.54 7.30 -14.70
CA GLY A 2 13.64 6.37 -15.40
C GLY A 2 14.08 4.90 -15.40
N ALA A 3 15.38 4.62 -15.54
CA ALA A 3 15.90 3.24 -15.46
C ALA A 3 15.72 2.59 -14.08
N LEU A 4 15.83 3.38 -13.00
CA LEU A 4 15.59 2.89 -11.63
C LEU A 4 14.11 2.59 -11.42
N ILE A 5 13.21 3.51 -11.82
CA ILE A 5 11.76 3.31 -11.71
C ILE A 5 11.34 2.07 -12.53
N LYS A 6 11.83 1.92 -13.77
CA LYS A 6 11.57 0.75 -14.62
C LYS A 6 12.08 -0.56 -13.99
N ARG A 7 13.14 -0.51 -13.20
CA ARG A 7 13.67 -1.67 -12.47
C ARG A 7 12.79 -2.00 -11.26
N GLU A 8 12.42 -1.01 -10.47
CA GLU A 8 11.52 -1.20 -9.32
C GLU A 8 10.15 -1.75 -9.74
N LEU A 9 9.57 -1.21 -10.82
CA LEU A 9 8.32 -1.72 -11.39
C LEU A 9 8.46 -3.16 -11.90
N ARG A 10 9.63 -3.53 -12.45
CA ARG A 10 9.90 -4.92 -12.85
C ARG A 10 10.09 -5.84 -11.64
N ALA A 11 10.72 -5.39 -10.57
CA ALA A 11 10.86 -6.15 -9.34
C ALA A 11 9.49 -6.43 -8.69
N LEU A 12 8.60 -5.43 -8.71
CA LEU A 12 7.20 -5.58 -8.29
C LEU A 12 6.45 -6.58 -9.19
N LYS A 13 6.64 -6.53 -10.52
CA LYS A 13 6.03 -7.46 -11.47
C LYS A 13 6.52 -8.91 -11.29
N LEU A 14 7.80 -9.12 -10.99
CA LEU A 14 8.37 -10.45 -10.72
C LEU A 14 7.85 -11.06 -9.41
N GLY A 15 7.36 -10.24 -8.46
CA GLY A 15 6.66 -10.71 -7.26
C GLY A 15 5.37 -11.49 -7.57
N ASN A 16 4.80 -11.30 -8.77
CA ASN A 16 3.56 -11.90 -9.23
C ASN A 16 3.72 -13.32 -9.83
N ASP A 17 4.96 -13.75 -10.13
CA ASP A 17 5.20 -15.02 -10.83
C ASP A 17 4.86 -16.26 -9.99
N ASN A 18 4.78 -16.13 -8.65
CA ASN A 18 4.58 -17.28 -7.78
C ASN A 18 3.11 -17.70 -7.59
N ASN A 19 2.11 -16.92 -8.01
CA ASN A 19 0.72 -17.41 -8.02
C ASN A 19 -0.27 -16.55 -8.86
N PRO A 20 -0.08 -16.41 -10.19
CA PRO A 20 -0.97 -15.62 -11.03
C PRO A 20 -2.43 -16.13 -11.01
N ALA A 21 -2.64 -17.41 -10.72
CA ALA A 21 -3.97 -18.00 -10.54
C ALA A 21 -4.68 -17.48 -9.30
N LEU A 22 -3.95 -17.27 -8.19
CA LEU A 22 -4.53 -16.70 -6.97
C LEU A 22 -4.92 -15.23 -7.21
N TYR A 23 -4.08 -14.46 -7.89
CA TYR A 23 -4.41 -13.08 -8.27
C TYR A 23 -5.56 -13.01 -9.26
N GLY A 24 -5.56 -13.84 -10.31
CA GLY A 24 -6.68 -13.93 -11.24
C GLY A 24 -7.97 -14.33 -10.54
N PHE A 25 -7.91 -15.23 -9.57
CA PHE A 25 -9.07 -15.67 -8.80
C PHE A 25 -9.56 -14.60 -7.81
N PHE A 26 -8.70 -13.94 -7.04
CA PHE A 26 -9.13 -12.91 -6.08
C PHE A 26 -9.47 -11.56 -6.74
N VAL A 27 -8.78 -11.19 -7.83
CA VAL A 27 -8.97 -9.91 -8.53
C VAL A 27 -10.07 -10.00 -9.59
N ILE A 28 -10.22 -11.12 -10.29
CA ILE A 28 -11.18 -11.25 -11.39
C ILE A 28 -12.23 -12.32 -11.07
N GLY A 29 -11.81 -13.45 -10.50
CA GLY A 29 -12.70 -14.57 -10.17
C GLY A 29 -13.78 -14.20 -9.16
N ILE A 30 -13.44 -13.75 -7.96
CA ILE A 30 -14.40 -13.38 -6.91
C ILE A 30 -15.37 -12.30 -7.40
N PRO A 31 -14.91 -11.22 -8.05
CA PRO A 31 -15.83 -10.18 -8.51
C PRO A 31 -16.73 -10.66 -9.64
N VAL A 32 -16.21 -11.45 -10.59
CA VAL A 32 -17.02 -12.03 -11.68
C VAL A 32 -17.98 -13.09 -11.18
N ILE A 33 -17.59 -13.92 -10.21
CA ILE A 33 -18.46 -14.93 -9.60
C ILE A 33 -19.56 -14.24 -8.80
N MET A 34 -19.22 -13.27 -7.96
CA MET A 34 -20.21 -12.48 -7.21
C MET A 34 -21.12 -11.67 -8.13
N TRP A 35 -20.60 -11.17 -9.26
CA TRP A 35 -21.39 -10.47 -10.28
C TRP A 35 -22.32 -11.41 -11.06
N LEU A 36 -21.84 -12.57 -11.52
CA LEU A 36 -22.64 -13.59 -12.20
C LEU A 36 -23.73 -14.15 -11.30
N LEU A 37 -23.45 -14.28 -10.01
CA LEU A 37 -24.43 -14.69 -9.02
C LEU A 37 -25.42 -13.58 -8.68
N GLY A 38 -25.14 -12.32 -9.02
CA GLY A 38 -26.04 -11.19 -8.80
C GLY A 38 -26.29 -10.84 -7.32
N PRO A 39 -26.52 -9.56 -7.00
CA PRO A 39 -26.94 -9.15 -5.65
C PRO A 39 -28.30 -9.77 -5.25
N GLU A 40 -29.14 -10.13 -6.23
CA GLU A 40 -30.50 -10.65 -5.99
C GLU A 40 -30.60 -12.16 -5.78
N PHE A 41 -29.66 -12.98 -6.28
CA PHE A 41 -29.85 -14.44 -6.33
C PHE A 41 -29.62 -15.12 -4.97
N THR A 42 -28.96 -14.44 -4.03
CA THR A 42 -28.74 -14.96 -2.68
C THR A 42 -29.55 -14.25 -1.60
N GLY A 43 -30.03 -13.02 -1.81
CA GLY A 43 -30.68 -12.22 -0.76
C GLY A 43 -29.79 -11.93 0.47
N PHE A 44 -28.54 -12.39 0.46
CA PHE A 44 -27.57 -12.29 1.55
C PHE A 44 -26.53 -11.19 1.33
N TYR A 45 -26.53 -10.54 0.15
CA TYR A 45 -25.42 -9.66 -0.25
C TYR A 45 -25.92 -8.39 -0.95
N ASP A 46 -26.02 -7.31 -0.17
CA ASP A 46 -26.38 -5.98 -0.66
C ASP A 46 -25.22 -5.33 -1.46
N ALA A 47 -25.55 -4.42 -2.38
CA ALA A 47 -24.60 -3.69 -3.23
C ALA A 47 -23.55 -2.93 -2.40
N GLU A 48 -23.92 -2.41 -1.23
CA GLU A 48 -22.99 -1.76 -0.30
C GLU A 48 -21.98 -2.75 0.30
N GLY A 49 -22.45 -3.94 0.69
CA GLY A 49 -21.61 -5.03 1.18
C GLY A 49 -20.60 -5.50 0.13
N PHE A 50 -21.02 -5.55 -1.14
CA PHE A 50 -20.15 -5.84 -2.26
C PHE A 50 -19.08 -4.76 -2.47
N LYS A 51 -19.46 -3.48 -2.57
CA LYS A 51 -18.50 -2.37 -2.74
C LYS A 51 -17.45 -2.35 -1.63
N THR A 52 -17.89 -2.56 -0.39
CA THR A 52 -17.01 -2.61 0.78
C THR A 52 -16.04 -3.78 0.68
N SER A 53 -16.54 -4.98 0.38
CA SER A 53 -15.71 -6.18 0.29
C SER A 53 -14.70 -6.10 -0.84
N MET A 54 -15.10 -5.59 -2.00
CA MET A 54 -14.21 -5.31 -3.14
C MET A 54 -13.09 -4.36 -2.78
N SER A 55 -13.41 -3.29 -2.04
CA SER A 55 -12.42 -2.31 -1.60
C SER A 55 -11.46 -2.89 -0.56
N VAL A 56 -11.96 -3.71 0.37
CA VAL A 56 -11.14 -4.45 1.35
C VAL A 56 -10.20 -5.43 0.65
N VAL A 57 -10.70 -6.20 -0.32
CA VAL A 57 -9.86 -7.13 -1.11
C VAL A 57 -8.77 -6.36 -1.84
N GLY A 58 -9.11 -5.28 -2.52
CA GLY A 58 -8.13 -4.42 -3.20
C GLY A 58 -7.05 -3.89 -2.25
N MET A 59 -7.43 -3.40 -1.08
CA MET A 59 -6.49 -2.95 -0.05
C MET A 59 -5.57 -4.08 0.45
N VAL A 60 -6.13 -5.25 0.78
CA VAL A 60 -5.35 -6.40 1.26
C VAL A 60 -4.35 -6.86 0.20
N LEU A 61 -4.75 -6.86 -1.08
CA LEU A 61 -3.86 -7.20 -2.18
C LEU A 61 -2.69 -6.22 -2.29
N VAL A 62 -2.93 -4.90 -2.24
CA VAL A 62 -1.83 -3.92 -2.24
C VAL A 62 -0.88 -4.17 -1.08
N MET A 63 -1.44 -4.32 0.14
CA MET A 63 -0.63 -4.54 1.34
C MET A 63 0.23 -5.81 1.23
N GLN A 64 -0.32 -6.90 0.69
CA GLN A 64 0.41 -8.15 0.47
C GLN A 64 1.48 -8.01 -0.60
N ILE A 65 1.16 -7.42 -1.76
CA ILE A 65 2.12 -7.23 -2.86
C ILE A 65 3.30 -6.38 -2.38
N VAL A 66 3.02 -5.25 -1.72
CA VAL A 66 4.06 -4.36 -1.22
C VAL A 66 4.89 -5.08 -0.15
N SER A 67 4.27 -5.71 0.85
CA SER A 67 4.99 -6.40 1.93
C SER A 67 5.89 -7.51 1.38
N TYR A 68 5.34 -8.37 0.50
CA TYR A 68 6.08 -9.45 -0.14
C TYR A 68 7.23 -8.94 -1.00
N SER A 69 7.01 -7.86 -1.77
CA SER A 69 8.06 -7.25 -2.57
C SER A 69 9.20 -6.71 -1.71
N LEU A 70 8.90 -6.10 -0.56
CA LEU A 70 9.90 -5.55 0.35
C LEU A 70 10.71 -6.67 1.05
N GLU A 71 10.05 -7.74 1.46
CA GLU A 71 10.71 -8.93 2.05
C GLU A 71 11.61 -9.62 1.04
N ARG A 72 11.13 -9.84 -0.19
CA ARG A 72 11.92 -10.44 -1.27
C ARG A 72 13.14 -9.59 -1.63
N GLU A 73 13.01 -8.27 -1.61
CA GLU A 73 14.13 -7.36 -1.89
C GLU A 73 15.24 -7.49 -0.84
N GLU A 74 14.85 -7.61 0.43
CA GLU A 74 15.78 -7.81 1.53
C GLU A 74 16.44 -9.20 1.46
N ALA A 75 15.67 -10.25 1.18
CA ALA A 75 16.19 -11.60 1.01
C ALA A 75 17.24 -11.67 -0.13
N ASN A 76 17.00 -10.96 -1.24
CA ASN A 76 17.91 -10.92 -2.38
C ASN A 76 19.06 -9.90 -2.24
N ARG A 77 19.21 -9.25 -1.08
CA ARG A 77 20.26 -8.25 -0.80
C ARG A 77 20.31 -7.12 -1.85
N GLN A 78 19.20 -6.83 -2.51
CA GLN A 78 19.16 -5.85 -3.60
C GLN A 78 19.47 -4.43 -3.09
N MET A 79 19.13 -4.12 -1.83
CA MET A 79 19.53 -2.87 -1.18
C MET A 79 21.05 -2.72 -1.05
N THR A 80 21.77 -3.81 -0.78
CA THR A 80 23.24 -3.79 -0.69
C THR A 80 23.84 -3.59 -2.07
N PHE A 81 23.32 -4.29 -3.09
CA PHE A 81 23.71 -4.09 -4.49
C PHE A 81 23.43 -2.65 -4.96
N LEU A 82 22.29 -2.09 -4.58
CA LEU A 82 21.93 -0.71 -4.92
C LEU A 82 22.92 0.33 -4.40
N GLN A 83 23.61 0.04 -3.30
CA GLN A 83 24.63 0.93 -2.75
C GLN A 83 25.94 0.93 -3.55
N THR A 84 26.20 -0.10 -4.36
CA THR A 84 27.43 -0.18 -5.17
C THR A 84 27.28 0.56 -6.50
N LEU A 85 26.05 0.90 -6.90
CA LEU A 85 25.79 1.66 -8.11
C LEU A 85 26.15 3.15 -7.91
N PRO A 86 26.65 3.85 -8.95
CA PRO A 86 26.97 5.27 -8.90
C PRO A 86 25.70 6.14 -8.99
N VAL A 87 24.74 5.92 -8.09
CA VAL A 87 23.46 6.64 -8.04
C VAL A 87 23.27 7.28 -6.66
N LYS A 88 22.60 8.43 -6.63
CA LYS A 88 22.35 9.13 -5.36
C LYS A 88 21.36 8.32 -4.53
N LYS A 89 21.63 8.15 -3.23
CA LYS A 89 20.74 7.41 -2.31
C LYS A 89 19.31 7.94 -2.28
N SER A 90 19.15 9.26 -2.39
CA SER A 90 17.83 9.91 -2.49
C SER A 90 17.03 9.47 -3.73
N GLN A 91 17.70 9.18 -4.85
CA GLN A 91 17.05 8.70 -6.07
C GLN A 91 16.56 7.26 -5.91
N ILE A 92 17.27 6.43 -5.15
CA ILE A 92 16.83 5.06 -4.82
C ILE A 92 15.54 5.11 -3.98
N VAL A 93 15.55 5.90 -2.91
CA VAL A 93 14.37 6.08 -2.04
C VAL A 93 13.20 6.64 -2.87
N SER A 94 13.43 7.66 -3.69
CA SER A 94 12.38 8.27 -4.50
C SER A 94 11.82 7.30 -5.55
N ALA A 95 12.68 6.51 -6.21
CA ALA A 95 12.22 5.50 -7.16
C ALA A 95 11.31 4.46 -6.49
N LYS A 96 11.61 4.09 -5.24
CA LYS A 96 10.82 3.13 -4.45
C LYS A 96 9.46 3.68 -4.04
N PHE A 97 9.41 4.92 -3.55
CA PHE A 97 8.15 5.58 -3.24
C PHE A 97 7.29 5.68 -4.52
N ILE A 98 7.85 6.20 -5.61
CA ILE A 98 7.11 6.34 -6.88
C ILE A 98 6.63 4.99 -7.42
N SER A 99 7.44 3.91 -7.35
CA SER A 99 7.03 2.60 -7.88
C SER A 99 5.89 1.98 -7.08
N VAL A 100 5.93 2.09 -5.75
CA VAL A 100 4.85 1.62 -4.86
C VAL A 100 3.59 2.46 -5.07
N LEU A 101 3.70 3.80 -5.12
CA LEU A 101 2.57 4.68 -5.39
C LEU A 101 1.93 4.42 -6.77
N SER A 102 2.74 4.06 -7.77
CA SER A 102 2.22 3.70 -9.10
C SER A 102 1.42 2.40 -9.06
N LEU A 103 1.85 1.42 -8.25
CA LEU A 103 1.15 0.15 -8.07
C LEU A 103 -0.19 0.33 -7.36
N SER A 104 -0.22 1.08 -6.26
CA SER A 104 -1.47 1.43 -5.59
C SER A 104 -2.34 2.33 -6.45
N GLY A 105 -1.76 3.25 -7.24
CA GLY A 105 -2.52 4.04 -8.21
C GLY A 105 -3.30 3.16 -9.20
N ILE A 106 -2.68 2.11 -9.74
CA ILE A 106 -3.37 1.12 -10.60
C ILE A 106 -4.50 0.42 -9.82
N THR A 107 -4.25 0.04 -8.57
CA THR A 107 -5.25 -0.65 -7.75
C THR A 107 -6.42 0.26 -7.38
N ILE A 108 -6.16 1.53 -7.06
CA ILE A 108 -7.18 2.55 -6.80
C ILE A 108 -8.02 2.76 -8.05
N VAL A 109 -7.41 2.91 -9.23
CA VAL A 109 -8.16 3.02 -10.51
C VAL A 109 -9.01 1.77 -10.74
N TRP A 110 -8.49 0.60 -10.43
CA TRP A 110 -9.25 -0.64 -10.56
C TRP A 110 -10.45 -0.71 -9.60
N ILE A 111 -10.27 -0.37 -8.32
CA ILE A 111 -11.37 -0.29 -7.33
C ILE A 111 -12.43 0.73 -7.81
N ASN A 112 -11.99 1.89 -8.31
CA ASN A 112 -12.87 2.90 -8.90
C ASN A 112 -13.74 2.34 -10.01
N LEU A 113 -13.15 1.61 -10.96
CA LEU A 113 -13.89 1.01 -12.07
C LEU A 113 -14.94 0.01 -11.58
N VAL A 114 -14.60 -0.83 -10.59
CA VAL A 114 -15.55 -1.79 -10.00
C VAL A 114 -16.72 -1.07 -9.32
N ILE A 115 -16.45 0.00 -8.57
CA ILE A 115 -17.49 0.78 -7.88
C ILE A 115 -18.39 1.52 -8.89
N ILE A 116 -17.81 2.12 -9.94
CA ILE A 116 -18.57 2.79 -10.99
C ILE A 116 -19.47 1.80 -11.72
N LEU A 117 -18.94 0.63 -12.11
CA LEU A 117 -19.73 -0.42 -12.77
C LEU A 117 -20.90 -0.90 -11.90
N THR A 118 -20.69 -1.04 -10.60
CA THR A 118 -21.78 -1.41 -9.68
C THR A 118 -22.81 -0.32 -9.51
N MET A 119 -22.44 0.96 -9.56
CA MET A 119 -23.40 2.06 -9.55
C MET A 119 -24.28 2.11 -10.82
N PHE A 120 -23.76 1.68 -11.97
CA PHE A 120 -24.57 1.60 -13.19
C PHE A 120 -25.65 0.51 -13.12
N ILE A 121 -25.43 -0.51 -12.30
CA ILE A 121 -26.32 -1.68 -12.17
C ILE A 121 -27.30 -1.48 -11.00
N SER A 122 -26.83 -0.94 -9.89
CA SER A 122 -27.61 -0.68 -8.69
C SER A 122 -27.77 0.82 -8.57
N GLU A 123 -28.98 1.37 -8.74
CA GLU A 123 -29.35 2.80 -8.79
C GLU A 123 -28.95 3.66 -7.55
N HIS A 124 -27.68 3.60 -7.15
CA HIS A 124 -27.12 4.22 -5.96
C HIS A 124 -26.61 5.63 -6.23
N ARG A 125 -26.63 6.46 -5.18
CA ARG A 125 -26.19 7.85 -5.25
C ARG A 125 -24.66 7.94 -5.34
N MET A 126 -24.17 8.91 -6.10
CA MET A 126 -22.74 9.23 -6.29
C MET A 126 -22.03 9.57 -4.98
N GLU A 127 -22.72 10.22 -4.05
CA GLU A 127 -22.13 10.79 -2.83
C GLU A 127 -21.60 9.69 -1.87
N GLU A 128 -22.41 8.66 -1.61
CA GLU A 128 -22.04 7.53 -0.73
C GLU A 128 -20.86 6.73 -1.29
N SER A 129 -20.84 6.53 -2.61
CA SER A 129 -19.77 5.81 -3.28
C SER A 129 -18.46 6.62 -3.28
N GLY A 130 -18.54 7.95 -3.31
CA GLY A 130 -17.39 8.84 -3.20
C GLY A 130 -16.72 8.81 -1.82
N LEU A 131 -17.51 8.75 -0.74
CA LEU A 131 -16.98 8.63 0.64
C LEU A 131 -16.27 7.30 0.88
N LEU A 132 -16.84 6.19 0.40
CA LEU A 132 -16.22 4.88 0.48
C LEU A 132 -14.86 4.88 -0.25
N LEU A 133 -14.87 5.36 -1.49
CA LEU A 133 -13.68 5.42 -2.32
C LEU A 133 -12.58 6.30 -1.70
N SER A 134 -12.96 7.46 -1.17
CA SER A 134 -12.09 8.36 -0.42
C SER A 134 -11.35 7.63 0.70
N PHE A 135 -12.13 6.93 1.53
CA PHE A 135 -11.62 6.24 2.69
C PHE A 135 -10.58 5.21 2.28
N PHE A 136 -10.91 4.32 1.34
CA PHE A 136 -9.98 3.27 0.91
C PHE A 136 -8.76 3.82 0.17
N SER A 137 -8.91 4.83 -0.68
CA SER A 137 -7.79 5.42 -1.42
C SER A 137 -6.80 6.10 -0.47
N SER A 138 -7.31 6.91 0.46
CA SER A 138 -6.48 7.59 1.47
C SER A 138 -5.82 6.60 2.43
N LEU A 139 -6.54 5.53 2.80
CA LEU A 139 -6.03 4.45 3.63
C LEU A 139 -4.89 3.69 2.96
N ILE A 140 -5.03 3.33 1.69
CA ILE A 140 -3.96 2.67 0.91
C ILE A 140 -2.70 3.54 0.89
N ILE A 141 -2.83 4.83 0.56
CA ILE A 141 -1.71 5.77 0.54
C ILE A 141 -1.03 5.86 1.91
N PHE A 142 -1.83 5.91 2.99
CA PHE A 142 -1.33 5.97 4.35
C PHE A 142 -0.57 4.69 4.77
N ILE A 143 -1.11 3.51 4.45
CA ILE A 143 -0.46 2.21 4.69
C ILE A 143 0.88 2.15 3.97
N GLU A 144 0.95 2.61 2.71
CA GLU A 144 2.20 2.62 1.96
C GLU A 144 3.24 3.58 2.54
N ALA A 145 2.81 4.77 2.94
CA ALA A 145 3.66 5.76 3.57
C ALA A 145 4.32 5.19 4.84
N SER A 146 3.54 4.59 5.73
CA SER A 146 4.02 4.02 6.99
C SER A 146 4.89 2.77 6.77
N THR A 147 4.50 1.91 5.82
CA THR A 147 5.24 0.69 5.47
C THR A 147 6.61 1.04 4.89
N LEU A 148 6.67 1.97 3.93
CA LEU A 148 7.93 2.41 3.34
C LEU A 148 8.82 3.14 4.35
N LEU A 149 8.24 4.00 5.19
CA LEU A 149 8.98 4.66 6.26
C LEU A 149 9.63 3.62 7.17
N THR A 150 8.85 2.63 7.63
CA THR A 150 9.37 1.55 8.48
C THR A 150 10.46 0.77 7.76
N TYR A 151 10.25 0.42 6.51
CA TYR A 151 11.21 -0.29 5.69
C TYR A 151 12.56 0.42 5.62
N PHE A 152 12.59 1.72 5.35
CA PHE A 152 13.85 2.48 5.30
C PHE A 152 14.47 2.75 6.68
N PHE A 153 13.72 2.58 7.78
CA PHE A 153 14.23 2.76 9.13
C PHE A 153 14.71 1.48 9.79
N LYS A 154 13.99 0.37 9.58
CA LYS A 154 14.15 -0.89 10.31
C LYS A 154 14.36 -2.13 9.41
N GLY A 155 14.18 -2.01 8.10
CA GLY A 155 14.14 -3.16 7.18
C GLY A 155 12.73 -3.73 7.02
N SER A 156 12.60 -4.88 6.34
CA SER A 156 11.32 -5.53 6.03
C SER A 156 10.64 -6.19 7.23
N ARG A 157 11.42 -6.50 8.28
CA ARG A 157 10.89 -7.17 9.47
C ARG A 157 9.81 -6.34 10.16
N GLY A 158 8.59 -6.86 10.13
CA GLY A 158 7.42 -6.25 10.78
C GLY A 158 6.66 -5.25 9.90
N ASN A 159 6.99 -5.13 8.61
CA ASN A 159 6.23 -4.28 7.68
C ASN A 159 4.75 -4.66 7.62
N PHE A 160 4.44 -5.96 7.59
CA PHE A 160 3.05 -6.44 7.63
C PHE A 160 2.31 -5.98 8.90
N ILE A 161 2.97 -6.04 10.06
CA ILE A 161 2.40 -5.59 11.34
C ILE A 161 2.13 -4.08 11.31
N ILE A 162 3.06 -3.30 10.73
CA ILE A 162 2.85 -1.85 10.56
C ILE A 162 1.67 -1.56 9.63
N GLY A 163 1.51 -2.33 8.55
CA GLY A 163 0.33 -2.24 7.69
C GLY A 163 -0.97 -2.44 8.46
N ILE A 164 -1.04 -3.48 9.29
CA ILE A 164 -2.20 -3.74 10.16
C ILE A 164 -2.43 -2.58 11.14
N ILE A 165 -1.39 -2.11 11.83
CA ILE A 165 -1.50 -0.98 12.77
C ILE A 165 -1.99 0.27 12.05
N SER A 166 -1.53 0.52 10.82
CA SER A 166 -1.98 1.65 10.00
C SER A 166 -3.48 1.59 9.68
N ILE A 167 -4.04 0.41 9.45
CA ILE A 167 -5.50 0.24 9.27
C ILE A 167 -6.25 0.71 10.50
N PHE A 168 -5.84 0.28 11.69
CA PHE A 168 -6.49 0.70 12.94
C PHE A 168 -6.32 2.19 13.22
N ILE A 169 -5.13 2.75 12.99
CA ILE A 169 -4.87 4.18 13.21
C ILE A 169 -5.72 5.03 12.27
N TRP A 170 -5.71 4.73 10.97
CA TRP A 170 -6.41 5.55 9.98
C TRP A 170 -7.92 5.32 10.01
N GLY A 171 -8.36 4.07 10.19
CA GLY A 171 -9.76 3.72 10.41
C GLY A 171 -10.32 4.37 11.68
N GLY A 172 -9.56 4.35 12.77
CA GLY A 172 -9.91 5.04 14.01
C GLY A 172 -9.99 6.56 13.83
N PHE A 173 -9.01 7.16 13.13
CA PHE A 173 -9.03 8.59 12.81
C PHE A 173 -10.27 8.97 12.01
N HIS A 174 -10.61 8.20 10.96
CA HIS A 174 -11.78 8.44 10.11
C HIS A 174 -13.11 8.21 10.85
N GLY A 175 -13.17 7.21 11.74
CA GLY A 175 -14.35 6.97 12.58
C GLY A 175 -14.60 8.11 13.57
N LEU A 176 -13.54 8.56 14.26
CA LEU A 176 -13.63 9.64 15.24
C LEU A 176 -14.03 10.98 14.61
N SER A 177 -13.46 11.32 13.45
CA SER A 177 -13.84 12.52 12.70
C SER A 177 -15.28 12.44 12.16
N GLY A 178 -15.74 11.27 11.72
CA GLY A 178 -17.14 11.06 11.33
C GLY A 178 -18.11 11.27 12.51
N LEU A 179 -17.79 10.74 13.68
CA LEU A 179 -18.54 10.97 14.92
C LEU A 179 -18.53 12.45 15.33
N PHE A 180 -17.40 13.12 15.17
CA PHE A 180 -17.26 14.55 15.45
C PHE A 180 -18.12 15.42 14.52
N LEU A 181 -18.09 15.17 13.21
CA LEU A 181 -18.96 15.86 12.25
C LEU A 181 -20.44 15.67 12.58
N LYS A 182 -20.82 14.43 12.90
CA LYS A 182 -22.19 14.10 13.32
C LYS A 182 -22.58 14.85 14.60
N SER A 183 -21.66 15.00 15.56
CA SER A 183 -21.92 15.76 16.80
C SER A 183 -22.14 17.25 16.56
N MET A 184 -21.61 17.79 15.47
CA MET A 184 -21.82 19.18 15.03
C MET A 184 -23.05 19.34 14.12
N GLY A 185 -23.82 18.27 13.87
CA GLY A 185 -24.96 18.28 12.96
C GLY A 185 -24.57 18.42 11.48
N MET A 186 -23.32 18.11 11.13
CA MET A 186 -22.81 18.18 9.77
C MET A 186 -22.80 16.78 9.14
N GLU A 187 -23.34 16.66 7.92
CA GLU A 187 -23.18 15.45 7.12
C GLU A 187 -21.87 15.51 6.32
N PRO A 188 -21.14 14.40 6.20
CA PRO A 188 -19.88 14.37 5.47
C PRO A 188 -20.14 14.53 3.96
N GLY A 189 -19.92 15.74 3.45
CA GLY A 189 -19.96 16.02 2.01
C GLY A 189 -18.68 15.65 1.27
N ILE A 190 -18.65 15.92 -0.04
CA ILE A 190 -17.49 15.64 -0.91
C ILE A 190 -16.21 16.37 -0.50
N GLU A 191 -16.32 17.46 0.26
CA GLU A 191 -15.18 18.19 0.82
C GLU A 191 -14.35 17.31 1.77
N VAL A 192 -15.00 16.40 2.49
CA VAL A 192 -14.36 15.45 3.39
C VAL A 192 -13.43 14.50 2.62
N PHE A 193 -13.79 14.14 1.38
CA PHE A 193 -12.91 13.36 0.50
C PHE A 193 -11.59 14.08 0.20
N ALA A 194 -11.69 15.34 -0.23
CA ALA A 194 -10.52 16.14 -0.56
C ALA A 194 -9.58 16.27 0.64
N VAL A 195 -10.13 16.42 1.85
CA VAL A 195 -9.37 16.52 3.09
C VAL A 195 -8.59 15.23 3.39
N TYR A 196 -9.22 14.06 3.39
CA TYR A 196 -8.51 12.81 3.69
C TYR A 196 -7.47 12.45 2.63
N MET A 197 -7.77 12.66 1.36
CA MET A 197 -6.81 12.45 0.28
C MET A 197 -5.61 13.39 0.44
N SER A 198 -5.85 14.68 0.66
CA SER A 198 -4.79 15.67 0.86
C SER A 198 -3.93 15.34 2.10
N LEU A 199 -4.57 14.92 3.19
CA LEU A 199 -3.87 14.55 4.42
C LEU A 199 -3.02 13.29 4.24
N SER A 200 -3.56 12.24 3.61
CA SER A 200 -2.80 11.02 3.32
C SER A 200 -1.62 11.29 2.39
N LEU A 201 -1.80 12.13 1.36
CA LEU A 201 -0.73 12.55 0.47
C LEU A 201 0.34 13.39 1.20
N ALA A 202 -0.07 14.30 2.08
CA ALA A 202 0.86 15.08 2.89
C ALA A 202 1.70 14.16 3.79
N ILE A 203 1.07 13.20 4.47
CA ILE A 203 1.76 12.18 5.28
C ILE A 203 2.73 11.38 4.40
N TYR A 204 2.30 10.96 3.21
CA TYR A 204 3.13 10.25 2.25
C TYR A 204 4.40 11.02 1.89
N LEU A 205 4.27 12.31 1.56
CA LEU A 205 5.40 13.20 1.25
C LEU A 205 6.32 13.43 2.45
N ILE A 206 5.76 13.55 3.66
CA ILE A 206 6.54 13.64 4.91
C ILE A 206 7.34 12.35 5.13
N CYS A 207 6.71 11.19 5.02
CA CYS A 207 7.37 9.88 5.13
C CYS A 207 8.49 9.71 4.10
N TRP A 208 8.27 10.16 2.87
CA TRP A 208 9.29 10.20 1.83
C TRP A 208 10.48 11.08 2.24
N GLY A 209 10.23 12.33 2.65
CA GLY A 209 11.27 13.27 3.08
C GLY A 209 12.08 12.75 4.28
N LEU A 210 11.41 12.15 5.27
CA LEU A 210 12.06 11.52 6.42
C LEU A 210 12.93 10.33 6.01
N SER A 211 12.45 9.48 5.10
CA SER A 211 13.20 8.34 4.57
C SER A 211 14.44 8.78 3.80
N VAL A 212 14.31 9.78 2.94
CA VAL A 212 15.45 10.36 2.20
C VAL A 212 16.50 10.92 3.18
N ARG A 213 16.08 11.71 4.17
CA ARG A 213 16.98 12.26 5.19
C ARG A 213 17.69 11.15 5.97
N ARG A 214 16.94 10.13 6.39
CA ARG A 214 17.45 8.99 7.16
C ARG A 214 18.49 8.19 6.38
N VAL A 215 18.21 7.85 5.13
CA VAL A 215 19.10 7.05 4.28
C VAL A 215 20.34 7.83 3.86
N THR A 216 20.20 9.13 3.60
CA THR A 216 21.33 9.99 3.27
C THR A 216 22.29 10.13 4.46
N LYS A 217 21.76 10.32 5.67
CA LYS A 217 22.57 10.50 6.88
C LYS A 217 23.16 9.22 7.47
N LYS A 218 22.37 8.15 7.64
CA LYS A 218 22.85 6.91 8.29
C LYS A 218 22.89 5.68 7.38
N GLY A 219 22.71 5.85 6.07
CA GLY A 219 22.67 4.73 5.12
C GLY A 219 21.40 3.88 5.25
N PHE A 220 21.31 2.83 4.44
CA PHE A 220 20.22 1.85 4.51
C PHE A 220 20.42 0.91 5.70
N PRO A 221 19.34 0.38 6.31
CA PRO A 221 19.46 -0.62 7.36
C PRO A 221 20.20 -1.87 6.86
N LEU A 222 21.20 -2.33 7.61
CA LEU A 222 21.91 -3.58 7.33
C LEU A 222 21.18 -4.73 8.02
N ASN A 223 20.96 -5.82 7.29
CA ASN A 223 20.31 -7.00 7.83
C ASN A 223 21.17 -7.60 8.97
N LYS A 224 20.55 -7.95 10.11
CA LYS A 224 21.27 -8.34 11.35
C LYS A 224 22.17 -9.56 11.14
N GLU A 225 21.80 -10.47 10.25
CA GLU A 225 22.61 -11.64 9.87
C GLU A 225 23.98 -11.23 9.31
N HIS A 226 24.03 -10.15 8.53
CA HIS A 226 25.27 -9.67 7.95
C HIS A 226 26.22 -9.06 9.00
N LYS A 227 25.67 -8.52 10.10
CA LYS A 227 26.46 -8.01 11.23
C LYS A 227 27.07 -9.16 12.03
N THR A 228 26.33 -10.25 12.21
CA THR A 228 26.81 -11.47 12.87
C THR A 228 27.88 -12.20 12.03
N ASP A 229 27.69 -12.29 10.71
CA ASP A 229 28.67 -12.89 9.80
C ASP A 229 29.93 -12.03 9.63
N GLN A 230 29.80 -10.70 9.59
CA GLN A 230 30.96 -9.81 9.62
C GLN A 230 31.73 -9.93 10.93
N MET A 231 31.03 -9.97 12.07
CA MET A 231 31.67 -10.16 13.38
C MET A 231 32.38 -11.51 13.49
N LYS A 232 31.80 -12.60 12.94
CA LYS A 232 32.46 -13.91 12.87
C LYS A 232 33.70 -13.89 11.97
N ARG A 233 33.66 -13.20 10.83
CA ARG A 233 34.80 -13.09 9.91
C ARG A 233 35.90 -12.17 10.43
N SER A 234 35.56 -11.09 11.14
CA SER A 234 36.55 -10.18 11.76
C SER A 234 37.13 -10.72 13.07
N GLY A 235 36.42 -11.62 13.77
CA GLY A 235 36.89 -12.25 15.01
C GLY A 235 37.69 -13.55 14.83
N GLY A 236 37.71 -14.12 13.62
CA GLY A 236 38.39 -15.39 13.32
C GLY A 236 39.83 -15.28 12.80
N GLY A 237 40.35 -14.06 12.62
CA GLY A 237 41.69 -13.81 12.03
C GLY A 237 42.80 -13.50 13.04
N ALA A 238 42.56 -13.68 14.35
CA ALA A 238 43.57 -13.51 15.39
C ALA A 238 43.89 -14.86 16.04
N LYS A 239 44.63 -15.69 15.31
CA LYS A 239 45.46 -16.77 15.87
C LYS A 239 46.74 -16.86 15.08
#